data_AF-A0A831KUC5-F1
#
_entry.id   AF-A0A831KUC5-F1
#
_cell.length_a   1.000
_cell.length_b   1.000
_cell.length_c   1.000
_cell.angle_alpha   90.00
_cell.angle_beta   90.00
_cell.angle_gamma   90.00
#
_symmetry.space_group_name_H-M   'P 1'
#
loop_
_entity.id
_entity.type
_entity.pdbx_description
1 polymer ?
#
loop_
_entity_poly.entity_id
_entity_poly.type
_entity_poly.pdbx_seq_one_letter_code
_entity_poly.pdbx_strand_id
1 'polypeptide(L)'
;MGSGMTTAVVMAGFFLAVLLCCAGCTAPVSEETVSYEVIDERLMANYAIYTIEVTNEGYMVVAGLNLNVTVVDGPVNNPRTIASKVIEVGRIEPGESTIAVAEFSDKKLGGDDVRVLVELI
;
A
#
# COMPACT_ATOMS: atom_id res chain seq x y z
N MET A 1 8.91 -7.49 29.73
CA MET A 1 9.07 -8.40 28.58
C MET A 1 8.31 -7.77 27.43
N GLY A 2 9.02 -7.05 26.56
CA GLY A 2 8.42 -6.28 25.47
C GLY A 2 8.17 -7.17 24.25
N SER A 3 6.95 -7.16 23.73
CA SER A 3 6.61 -7.73 22.44
C SER A 3 6.86 -6.68 21.36
N GLY A 4 7.91 -6.89 20.57
CA GLY A 4 8.21 -6.08 19.39
C GLY A 4 7.15 -6.30 18.31
N MET A 5 6.55 -5.20 17.86
CA MET A 5 5.77 -5.12 16.63
C MET A 5 6.76 -5.11 15.47
N THR A 6 6.71 -6.13 14.61
CA THR A 6 7.55 -6.21 13.41
C THR A 6 6.85 -5.46 12.28
N THR A 7 7.25 -4.22 12.03
CA THR A 7 6.94 -3.48 10.80
C THR A 7 7.85 -4.00 9.69
N ALA A 8 7.28 -4.57 8.64
CA ALA A 8 8.01 -4.92 7.43
C ALA A 8 8.15 -3.66 6.55
N VAL A 9 9.35 -3.08 6.55
CA VAL A 9 9.72 -2.00 5.60
C VAL A 9 10.34 -2.68 4.38
N VAL A 10 9.65 -2.61 3.23
CA VAL A 10 10.18 -3.06 1.94
C VAL A 10 11.15 -1.98 1.43
N MET A 11 12.44 -2.17 1.71
CA MET A 11 13.52 -1.36 1.14
C MET A 11 13.72 -1.72 -0.33
N ALA A 12 13.32 -0.83 -1.24
CA ALA A 12 13.73 -0.87 -2.64
C ALA A 12 14.33 0.48 -3.04
N GLY A 13 15.58 0.50 -3.49
CA GLY A 13 16.15 1.64 -4.22
C GLY A 13 17.43 2.22 -3.63
N PHE A 14 18.56 1.62 -4.00
CA PHE A 14 19.90 2.12 -3.80
C PHE A 14 20.16 3.36 -4.70
N PHE A 15 20.40 4.55 -4.13
CA PHE A 15 21.11 5.62 -4.85
C PHE A 15 22.07 6.39 -3.92
N LEU A 16 23.34 6.32 -4.29
CA LEU A 16 24.46 7.03 -3.70
C LEU A 16 24.36 8.52 -4.06
N ALA A 17 24.21 9.41 -3.08
CA ALA A 17 24.47 10.84 -3.25
C ALA A 17 25.33 11.35 -2.09
N VAL A 18 26.65 11.29 -2.27
CA VAL A 18 27.62 12.07 -1.50
C VAL A 18 27.56 13.50 -2.02
N LEU A 19 27.26 14.50 -1.18
CA LEU A 19 28.11 15.69 -0.98
C LEU A 19 27.57 16.64 0.10
N LEU A 20 28.51 17.10 0.93
CA LEU A 20 28.38 18.07 2.00
C LEU A 20 28.05 19.50 1.50
N CYS A 21 27.50 20.27 2.45
CA CYS A 21 27.50 21.75 2.59
C CYS A 21 26.48 22.55 1.76
N CYS A 22 25.46 23.07 2.45
CA CYS A 22 25.33 24.51 2.75
C CYS A 22 24.23 24.76 3.79
N ALA A 23 24.48 25.72 4.69
CA ALA A 23 23.54 26.15 5.72
C ALA A 23 22.21 26.59 5.09
N GLY A 24 21.11 26.00 5.53
CA GLY A 24 19.75 26.32 5.06
C GLY A 24 18.97 25.18 4.41
N CYS A 25 19.50 23.94 4.38
CA CYS A 25 18.73 22.79 3.92
C CYS A 25 17.52 22.55 4.82
N THR A 26 16.33 22.91 4.32
CA THR A 26 15.12 22.16 4.61
C THR A 26 15.46 20.68 4.49
N ALA A 27 15.26 19.93 5.58
CA ALA A 27 15.46 18.49 5.57
C ALA A 27 14.79 17.88 4.33
N PRO A 28 15.38 16.86 3.68
CA PRO A 28 14.61 16.07 2.73
C PRO A 28 13.45 15.46 3.53
N VAL A 29 12.24 16.00 3.33
CA VAL A 29 11.01 15.41 3.86
C VAL A 29 10.91 14.07 3.13
N SER A 30 11.04 12.98 3.88
CA SER A 30 11.21 11.64 3.33
C SER A 30 9.99 11.21 2.50
N GLU A 31 10.18 11.20 1.18
CA GLU A 31 9.76 10.25 0.12
C GLU A 31 8.41 9.51 0.11
N GLU A 32 7.52 9.60 1.09
CA GLU A 32 6.12 9.12 0.96
C GLU A 32 5.15 10.18 1.47
N THR A 33 4.54 10.94 0.56
CA THR A 33 3.48 11.91 0.89
C THR A 33 2.10 11.25 1.02
N VAL A 34 1.96 10.00 0.60
CA VAL A 34 0.71 9.25 0.62
C VAL A 34 0.96 7.90 1.27
N SER A 35 0.15 7.59 2.27
CA SER A 35 0.12 6.30 2.95
C SER A 35 -1.18 5.56 2.64
N TYR A 36 -1.20 4.24 2.85
CA TYR A 36 -2.41 3.43 2.74
C TYR A 36 -2.46 2.37 3.83
N GLU A 37 -3.67 2.01 4.24
CA GLU A 37 -3.94 0.98 5.24
C GLU A 37 -5.14 0.13 4.81
N VAL A 38 -5.02 -1.19 4.93
CA VAL A 38 -6.17 -2.09 4.76
C VAL A 38 -6.95 -2.11 6.08
N ILE A 39 -8.12 -1.48 6.09
CA ILE A 39 -8.92 -1.27 7.32
C ILE A 39 -10.03 -2.30 7.52
N ASP A 40 -10.43 -3.01 6.47
CA ASP A 40 -11.39 -4.13 6.54
C ASP A 40 -11.03 -5.18 5.48
N GLU A 41 -11.06 -6.45 5.86
CA GLU A 41 -10.96 -7.57 4.92
C GLU A 41 -12.14 -8.51 5.10
N ARG A 42 -12.71 -8.96 3.99
CA ARG A 42 -13.79 -9.97 3.98
C ARG A 42 -13.45 -11.07 3.01
N LEU A 43 -12.99 -12.18 3.56
CA LEU A 43 -12.70 -13.40 2.81
C LEU A 43 -13.89 -14.35 2.89
N MET A 44 -14.42 -14.71 1.73
CA MET A 44 -15.52 -15.65 1.57
C MET A 44 -15.13 -16.71 0.53
N ALA A 45 -15.93 -17.79 0.45
CA ALA A 45 -15.74 -18.79 -0.58
C ALA A 45 -15.84 -18.14 -1.98
N ASN A 46 -14.73 -18.17 -2.70
CA ASN A 46 -14.53 -17.62 -4.04
C ASN A 46 -14.63 -16.08 -4.16
N TYR A 47 -14.59 -15.35 -3.05
CA TYR A 47 -14.76 -13.89 -3.06
C TYR A 47 -13.94 -13.22 -1.97
N ALA A 48 -13.33 -12.08 -2.29
CA ALA A 48 -12.56 -11.27 -1.35
C ALA A 48 -12.86 -9.79 -1.54
N ILE A 49 -13.10 -9.08 -0.43
CA ILE A 49 -13.23 -7.63 -0.39
C ILE A 49 -12.15 -7.05 0.51
N TYR A 50 -11.46 -6.02 0.04
CA TYR A 50 -10.53 -5.23 0.83
C TYR A 50 -10.96 -3.77 0.80
N THR A 51 -11.13 -3.19 1.98
CA THR A 51 -11.34 -1.75 2.15
C THR A 51 -10.01 -1.12 2.53
N ILE A 52 -9.56 -0.17 1.73
CA ILE A 52 -8.26 0.47 1.85
C ILE A 52 -8.49 1.95 2.10
N GLU A 53 -8.00 2.46 3.22
CA GLU A 53 -7.88 3.90 3.47
C GLU A 53 -6.59 4.40 2.82
N VAL A 54 -6.67 5.52 2.10
CA VAL A 54 -5.53 6.18 1.48
C VAL A 54 -5.48 7.60 2.01
N THR A 55 -4.34 7.99 2.60
CA THR A 55 -4.18 9.26 3.31
C THR A 55 -3.08 10.07 2.67
N ASN A 56 -3.36 11.35 2.38
CA ASN A 56 -2.34 12.30 1.96
C ASN A 56 -1.75 12.99 3.18
N GLU A 57 -0.61 12.50 3.66
CA GLU A 57 0.15 13.06 4.78
C GLU A 57 1.01 14.25 4.37
N GLY A 58 1.10 14.52 3.07
CA GLY A 58 1.86 15.61 2.49
C GLY A 58 1.20 16.97 2.61
N TYR A 59 1.94 17.99 2.18
CA TYR A 59 1.49 19.40 2.16
C TYR A 59 0.95 19.84 0.79
N MET A 60 0.97 18.96 -0.21
CA MET A 60 0.54 19.24 -1.59
C MET A 60 -0.63 18.34 -1.98
N VAL A 61 -1.47 18.84 -2.88
CA VAL A 61 -2.55 18.06 -3.49
C VAL A 61 -1.96 16.92 -4.32
N VAL A 62 -2.50 15.71 -4.13
CA VAL A 62 -2.19 14.55 -4.97
C VAL A 62 -3.36 14.31 -5.92
N ALA A 63 -3.10 14.10 -7.20
CA ALA A 63 -4.11 13.86 -8.21
C ALA A 63 -3.69 12.74 -9.17
N GLY A 64 -4.69 12.01 -9.68
CA GLY A 64 -4.45 10.88 -10.59
C GLY A 64 -3.84 9.67 -9.90
N LEU A 65 -4.05 9.54 -8.58
CA LEU A 65 -3.51 8.44 -7.78
C LEU A 65 -4.23 7.14 -8.11
N ASN A 66 -3.47 6.07 -8.29
CA ASN A 66 -4.00 4.73 -8.47
C ASN A 66 -3.40 3.76 -7.45
N LEU A 67 -4.18 2.74 -7.09
CA LEU A 67 -3.71 1.59 -6.35
C LEU A 67 -3.71 0.37 -7.25
N ASN A 68 -2.60 -0.34 -7.29
CA ASN A 68 -2.58 -1.71 -7.76
C ASN A 68 -2.83 -2.64 -6.57
N VAL A 69 -3.98 -3.32 -6.57
CA VAL A 69 -4.35 -4.27 -5.53
C VAL A 69 -4.25 -5.69 -6.09
N THR A 70 -3.40 -6.50 -5.49
CA THR A 70 -3.10 -7.86 -5.93
C THR A 70 -3.41 -8.84 -4.81
N VAL A 71 -4.25 -9.83 -5.12
CA VAL A 71 -4.54 -10.94 -4.20
C VAL A 71 -3.58 -12.08 -4.51
N VAL A 72 -2.94 -12.58 -3.46
CA VAL A 72 -1.96 -13.66 -3.54
C VAL A 72 -2.29 -14.79 -2.57
N ASP A 73 -1.81 -15.98 -2.88
CA ASP A 73 -1.84 -17.13 -1.98
C ASP A 73 -0.48 -17.86 -1.88
N GLY A 74 -0.37 -18.75 -0.90
CA GLY A 74 0.82 -19.55 -0.66
C GLY A 74 1.81 -18.91 0.32
N PRO A 75 3.09 -19.34 0.37
CA PRO A 75 4.07 -18.84 1.32
C PRO A 75 4.54 -17.41 0.99
N VAL A 76 4.87 -16.62 2.03
CA VAL A 76 5.32 -15.21 1.90
C VAL A 76 6.52 -15.05 0.96
N ASN A 77 7.43 -16.01 0.95
CA ASN A 77 8.66 -15.93 0.16
C ASN A 77 8.48 -16.32 -1.31
N ASN A 78 7.33 -16.91 -1.66
CA ASN A 78 7.00 -17.32 -3.03
C ASN A 78 5.48 -17.29 -3.23
N PRO A 79 4.86 -16.09 -3.16
CA PRO A 79 3.42 -15.95 -3.31
C PRO A 79 3.03 -16.21 -4.77
N ARG A 80 1.85 -16.80 -4.96
CA ARG A 80 1.22 -16.92 -6.28
C ARG A 80 0.12 -15.89 -6.41
N THR A 81 0.12 -15.15 -7.52
CA THR A 81 -0.98 -14.23 -7.82
C THR A 81 -2.24 -14.99 -8.19
N ILE A 82 -3.35 -14.66 -7.51
CA ILE A 82 -4.69 -15.11 -7.86
C ILE A 82 -5.32 -14.11 -8.82
N ALA A 83 -5.36 -12.84 -8.42
CA ALA A 83 -6.00 -11.76 -9.17
C ALA A 83 -5.33 -10.42 -8.88
N SER A 84 -5.48 -9.45 -9.78
CA SER A 84 -5.00 -8.09 -9.61
C SER A 84 -5.99 -7.11 -10.24
N LYS A 85 -6.15 -5.94 -9.62
CA LYS A 85 -7.05 -4.88 -10.07
C LYS A 85 -6.42 -3.52 -9.76
N VAL A 86 -6.47 -2.62 -10.73
CA VAL A 86 -6.14 -1.21 -10.52
C VAL A 86 -7.40 -0.46 -10.08
N ILE A 87 -7.27 0.35 -9.04
CA ILE A 87 -8.32 1.20 -8.50
C ILE A 87 -7.86 2.65 -8.63
N GLU A 88 -8.66 3.44 -9.35
CA GLU A 88 -8.49 4.89 -9.38
C GLU A 88 -8.96 5.49 -8.05
N VAL A 89 -8.03 6.10 -7.32
CA VAL A 89 -8.30 6.81 -6.06
C VAL A 89 -8.65 8.27 -6.34
N GLY A 90 -8.03 8.85 -7.36
CA GLY A 90 -8.34 10.19 -7.84
C GLY A 90 -7.52 11.27 -7.15
N ARG A 91 -8.20 12.28 -6.58
CA ARG A 91 -7.60 13.47 -5.99
C ARG A 91 -7.77 13.46 -4.47
N ILE A 92 -6.71 13.78 -3.73
CA ILE A 92 -6.71 13.88 -2.26
C ILE A 92 -6.02 15.18 -1.85
N GLU A 93 -6.70 16.03 -1.08
CA GLU A 93 -6.11 17.26 -0.53
C GLU A 93 -5.12 16.94 0.61
N PRO A 94 -4.22 17.88 0.96
CA PRO A 94 -3.34 17.74 2.12
C PRO A 94 -4.09 17.44 3.42
N GLY A 95 -3.70 16.38 4.12
CA GLY A 95 -4.29 15.95 5.39
C GLY A 95 -5.65 15.26 5.28
N GLU A 96 -6.13 14.97 4.07
CA GLU A 96 -7.36 14.21 3.85
C GLU A 96 -7.09 12.72 3.64
N SER A 97 -8.10 11.90 3.93
CA SER A 97 -8.15 10.49 3.58
C SER A 97 -9.35 10.18 2.68
N THR A 98 -9.23 9.10 1.91
CA THR A 98 -10.29 8.57 1.05
C THR A 98 -10.31 7.05 1.11
N ILE A 99 -11.42 6.45 0.71
CA ILE A 99 -11.63 4.99 0.75
C ILE A 99 -11.62 4.42 -0.66
N ALA A 100 -10.75 3.44 -0.88
CA ALA A 100 -10.73 2.58 -2.04
C ALA A 100 -11.25 1.18 -1.68
N VAL A 101 -12.10 0.61 -2.52
CA VAL A 101 -12.66 -0.74 -2.32
C VAL A 101 -12.25 -1.66 -3.45
N ALA A 102 -11.54 -2.73 -3.09
CA ALA A 102 -11.11 -3.78 -4.00
C ALA A 102 -11.97 -5.03 -3.83
N GLU A 103 -12.65 -5.45 -4.89
CA GLU A 103 -13.47 -6.65 -4.90
C GLU A 103 -12.93 -7.65 -5.92
N PHE A 104 -12.80 -8.91 -5.50
CA PHE A 104 -12.28 -10.00 -6.30
C PHE A 104 -13.21 -11.20 -6.23
N SER A 105 -13.45 -11.83 -7.38
CA SER A 105 -14.12 -13.12 -7.46
C SER A 105 -13.26 -14.11 -8.25
N ASP A 106 -12.80 -15.15 -7.58
CA ASP A 106 -12.02 -16.23 -8.17
C ASP A 106 -12.20 -17.51 -7.36
N LYS A 107 -12.28 -18.67 -8.03
CA LYS A 107 -12.50 -19.97 -7.38
C LYS A 107 -11.37 -20.42 -6.44
N LYS A 108 -10.23 -19.74 -6.48
CA LYS A 108 -9.06 -20.00 -5.63
C LYS A 108 -9.06 -19.16 -4.35
N LEU A 109 -10.00 -18.23 -4.20
CA LEU A 109 -10.17 -17.45 -2.97
C LEU A 109 -10.92 -18.32 -1.95
N GLY A 110 -10.29 -18.60 -0.81
CA GLY A 110 -10.88 -19.44 0.25
C GLY A 110 -9.90 -20.37 0.97
N GLY A 111 -8.60 -20.31 0.67
CA GLY A 111 -7.57 -20.92 1.51
C GLY A 111 -7.17 -20.01 2.68
N ASP A 112 -6.65 -20.61 3.76
CA ASP A 112 -6.20 -19.88 4.96
C ASP A 112 -4.98 -18.96 4.72
N ASP A 113 -4.36 -19.04 3.54
CA ASP A 113 -3.14 -18.30 3.15
C ASP A 113 -3.40 -17.15 2.17
N VAL A 114 -4.65 -16.74 1.95
CA VAL A 114 -4.96 -15.61 1.05
C VAL A 114 -4.55 -14.29 1.71
N ARG A 115 -3.81 -13.46 0.97
CA ARG A 115 -3.34 -12.15 1.41
C ARG A 115 -3.48 -11.12 0.29
N VAL A 116 -3.47 -9.85 0.65
CA VAL A 116 -3.46 -8.74 -0.30
C VAL A 116 -2.12 -8.02 -0.29
N LEU A 117 -1.66 -7.64 -1.48
CA LEU A 117 -0.57 -6.72 -1.71
C LEU A 117 -1.16 -5.47 -2.35
N VAL A 118 -0.88 -4.32 -1.76
CA VAL A 118 -1.34 -3.02 -2.25
C VAL A 118 -0.10 -2.21 -2.59
N GLU A 119 -0.08 -1.59 -3.77
CA GLU A 119 1.00 -0.73 -4.24
C GLU A 119 0.41 0.56 -4.79
N LEU A 120 1.02 1.70 -4.45
CA LEU A 120 0.73 2.99 -5.08
C LEU A 120 1.44 3.04 -6.44
N ILE A 121 0.72 3.41 -7.50
CA ILE A 121 1.25 3.48 -8.89
C ILE A 121 0.84 4.76 -9.63
#